data_AF-A0A662VYH2-F1
#
_entry.id   AF-A0A662VYH2-F1
#
_cell.length_a   1.000
_cell.length_b   1.000
_cell.length_c   1.000
_cell.angle_alpha   90.00
_cell.angle_beta   90.00
_cell.angle_gamma   90.00
#
_symmetry.space_group_name_H-M   'P 1'
#
loop_
_entity.id
_entity.type
_entity.pdbx_description
1 polymer ?
#
loop_
_entity_poly.entity_id
_entity_poly.type
_entity_poly.pdbx_seq_one_letter_code
_entity_poly.pdbx_strand_id
1 'polypeptide(L)'
;MDRITRGQLKEFVLSFVRHMRESISQYPNVEHTFPAYMWSPYRITCVISKKNGVAIEFIERSKDWEISVRKTDRRIEEYLIKLPCNNDKAFFEINGEFNRIENVNLVTRDFYDAFKDIIDYLCKSTTFVMEKPCLFVRLKAGSVKLVNVGIAYVKNGRRIVKKIKFLWLISTSAKEYFTKEMAIQHAELEVRRYLDSLIPRIPITALVSALQEFEKLIYKEDTDESDMQKFLEAHPFFLLMGYESVEPKPKLSEDLKPDFIIKTPAGEYIIVELESPKKKLFTSGKFMPEHKHLKDAKAQIEGYLNYIKNNIEHLRWKYPDMKAEKVHGLLVIGLSNNLTPEERDRLKQLNAELKNYEIRTYDELARRLKQFLENLGVKYGSFG
;
A
#
# COMPACT_ATOMS: atom_id res chain seq x y z
N MET A 1 -0.63 19.99 -34.95
CA MET A 1 0.35 19.23 -34.14
C MET A 1 0.96 18.15 -34.98
N ASP A 2 2.29 18.11 -35.04
CA ASP A 2 3.01 17.05 -35.75
C ASP A 2 2.80 15.71 -35.06
N ARG A 3 2.43 14.70 -35.84
CA ARG A 3 2.25 13.35 -35.33
C ARG A 3 3.58 12.64 -35.20
N ILE A 4 3.71 11.82 -34.17
CA ILE A 4 4.87 10.97 -33.95
C ILE A 4 5.16 10.04 -35.14
N THR A 5 6.44 9.89 -35.45
CA THR A 5 6.93 8.94 -36.46
C THR A 5 7.14 7.54 -35.88
N ARG A 6 7.32 6.54 -36.74
CA ARG A 6 7.65 5.17 -36.29
C ARG A 6 9.01 5.13 -35.56
N GLY A 7 9.99 5.90 -36.04
CA GLY A 7 11.33 5.99 -35.44
C GLY A 7 11.28 6.56 -34.03
N GLN A 8 10.61 7.70 -33.86
CA GLN A 8 10.45 8.35 -32.56
C GLN A 8 9.75 7.45 -31.54
N LEU A 9 8.67 6.75 -31.92
CA LEU A 9 8.01 5.83 -31.01
C LEU A 9 8.90 4.66 -30.60
N LYS A 10 9.66 4.12 -31.55
CA LYS A 10 10.61 3.03 -31.29
C LYS A 10 11.69 3.48 -30.30
N GLU A 11 12.24 4.67 -30.50
CA GLU A 11 13.23 5.28 -29.61
C GLU A 11 12.65 5.52 -28.21
N PHE A 12 11.46 6.11 -28.12
CA PHE A 12 10.75 6.32 -26.86
C PHE A 12 10.60 5.02 -26.05
N VAL A 13 10.09 3.96 -26.69
CA VAL A 13 9.91 2.66 -26.02
C VAL A 13 11.24 2.06 -25.61
N LEU A 14 12.27 2.17 -26.45
CA LEU A 14 13.61 1.68 -26.14
C LEU A 14 14.23 2.41 -24.95
N SER A 15 14.08 3.73 -24.89
CA SER A 15 14.51 4.54 -23.74
C SER A 15 13.77 4.17 -22.46
N PHE A 16 12.45 3.96 -22.54
CA PHE A 16 11.63 3.53 -21.41
C PHE A 16 12.10 2.19 -20.82
N VAL A 17 12.29 1.16 -21.66
CA VAL A 17 12.70 -0.17 -21.16
C VAL A 17 14.14 -0.21 -20.67
N ARG A 18 15.05 0.55 -21.30
CA ARG A 18 16.45 0.66 -20.86
C ARG A 18 16.53 1.31 -19.48
N HIS A 19 15.92 2.49 -19.32
CA HIS A 19 15.96 3.21 -18.05
C HIS A 19 15.30 2.43 -16.91
N MET A 20 14.17 1.76 -17.20
CA MET A 20 13.50 0.90 -16.23
C MET A 20 14.41 -0.25 -15.78
N ARG A 21 15.11 -0.91 -16.71
CA ARG A 21 16.05 -2.00 -16.40
C ARG A 21 17.26 -1.51 -15.61
N GLU A 22 17.83 -0.36 -15.99
CA GLU A 22 18.94 0.27 -15.27
C GLU A 22 18.51 0.61 -13.84
N SER A 23 17.35 1.25 -13.67
CA SER A 23 16.79 1.64 -12.36
C SER A 23 16.58 0.48 -11.39
N ILE A 24 16.25 -0.72 -11.89
CA ILE A 24 16.02 -1.90 -11.04
C ILE A 24 17.26 -2.78 -10.87
N SER A 25 18.30 -2.59 -11.67
CA SER A 25 19.52 -3.42 -11.64
C SER A 25 20.32 -3.31 -10.34
N GLN A 26 20.09 -2.24 -9.56
CA GLN A 26 20.68 -2.04 -8.23
C GLN A 26 20.06 -2.95 -7.15
N TYR A 27 18.91 -3.57 -7.40
CA TYR A 27 18.24 -4.44 -6.43
C TYR A 27 18.68 -5.90 -6.61
N PRO A 28 18.95 -6.64 -5.52
CA PRO A 28 19.27 -8.05 -5.61
C PRO A 28 18.05 -8.85 -6.11
N ASN A 29 18.31 -9.97 -6.80
CA ASN A 29 17.30 -10.95 -7.22
C ASN A 29 16.15 -10.33 -8.04
N VAL A 30 16.46 -9.43 -8.98
CA VAL A 30 15.48 -8.68 -9.79
C VAL A 30 14.38 -9.58 -10.38
N GLU A 31 14.72 -10.79 -10.81
CA GLU A 31 13.80 -11.74 -11.42
C GLU A 31 12.72 -12.29 -10.48
N HIS A 32 12.99 -12.31 -9.17
CA HIS A 32 12.05 -12.69 -8.12
C HIS A 32 11.33 -11.49 -7.53
N THR A 33 11.97 -10.33 -7.55
CA THR A 33 11.47 -9.11 -6.93
C THR A 33 10.57 -8.30 -7.85
N PHE A 34 10.79 -8.29 -9.18
CA PHE A 34 10.08 -7.44 -10.14
C PHE A 34 9.29 -8.24 -11.18
N PRO A 35 8.17 -7.70 -11.70
CA PRO A 35 7.43 -8.35 -12.77
C PRO A 35 8.27 -8.42 -14.04
N ALA A 36 8.09 -9.51 -14.77
CA ALA A 36 8.90 -9.85 -15.94
C ALA A 36 9.05 -8.74 -16.98
N TYR A 37 8.02 -7.92 -17.19
CA TYR A 37 8.05 -6.84 -18.18
C TYR A 37 9.06 -5.73 -17.85
N MET A 38 9.52 -5.63 -16.60
CA MET A 38 10.48 -4.63 -16.15
C MET A 38 11.94 -5.05 -16.37
N TRP A 39 12.23 -6.35 -16.34
CA TRP A 39 13.61 -6.86 -16.34
C TRP A 39 13.96 -7.79 -17.50
N SER A 40 12.97 -8.47 -18.09
CA SER A 40 13.19 -9.43 -19.18
C SER A 40 12.89 -8.77 -20.53
N PRO A 41 13.67 -9.06 -21.59
CA PRO A 41 13.33 -8.59 -22.93
C PRO A 41 12.00 -9.15 -23.43
N TYR A 42 11.24 -8.31 -24.15
CA TYR A 42 9.97 -8.68 -24.76
C TYR A 42 9.92 -8.32 -26.25
N ARG A 43 9.08 -9.06 -26.98
CA ARG A 43 8.50 -8.59 -28.23
C ARG A 43 7.42 -7.55 -27.92
N ILE A 44 7.67 -6.31 -28.33
CA ILE A 44 6.80 -5.16 -28.11
C ILE A 44 6.14 -4.76 -29.42
N THR A 45 4.81 -4.68 -29.41
CA THR A 45 4.03 -4.16 -30.54
C THR A 45 3.55 -2.76 -30.21
N CYS A 46 3.91 -1.81 -31.05
CA CYS A 46 3.47 -0.42 -30.96
C CYS A 46 2.51 -0.09 -32.09
N VAL A 47 1.42 0.60 -31.77
CA VAL A 47 0.40 1.02 -32.74
C VAL A 47 0.18 2.52 -32.64
N ILE A 48 0.35 3.22 -33.75
CA ILE A 48 0.00 4.64 -33.90
C ILE A 48 -1.35 4.71 -34.60
N SER A 49 -2.38 5.20 -33.90
CA SER A 49 -3.69 5.42 -34.51
C SER A 49 -3.71 6.72 -35.31
N LYS A 50 -4.31 6.68 -36.50
CA LYS A 50 -4.62 7.90 -37.25
C LYS A 50 -5.83 8.65 -36.67
N LYS A 51 -6.62 8.01 -35.80
CA LYS A 51 -7.78 8.62 -35.15
C LYS A 51 -7.42 9.23 -33.80
N ASN A 52 -6.80 8.45 -32.92
CA ASN A 52 -6.45 8.91 -31.58
C ASN A 52 -5.34 8.05 -30.97
N GLY A 53 -4.21 8.67 -30.61
CA GLY A 53 -3.29 8.07 -29.65
C GLY A 53 -2.34 6.97 -30.14
N VAL A 54 -1.69 6.35 -29.15
CA VAL A 54 -0.68 5.31 -29.28
C VAL A 54 -0.96 4.16 -28.30
N ALA A 55 -0.71 2.93 -28.73
CA ALA A 55 -0.74 1.73 -27.89
C ALA A 55 0.63 1.03 -27.90
N ILE A 56 1.12 0.59 -26.74
CA ILE A 56 2.40 -0.13 -26.57
C ILE A 56 2.12 -1.41 -25.77
N GLU A 57 2.22 -2.58 -26.40
CA GLU A 57 1.91 -3.87 -25.78
C GLU A 57 3.13 -4.79 -25.71
N PHE A 58 3.38 -5.37 -24.54
CA PHE A 58 4.41 -6.38 -24.33
C PHE A 58 3.77 -7.76 -24.48
N ILE A 59 4.09 -8.46 -25.57
CA ILE A 59 3.39 -9.67 -25.99
C ILE A 59 3.95 -10.91 -25.27
N GLU A 60 5.22 -11.20 -25.55
CA GLU A 60 5.91 -12.39 -25.05
C GLU A 60 7.39 -12.11 -24.85
N ARG A 61 8.01 -12.91 -23.98
CA ARG A 61 9.45 -12.80 -23.71
C ARG A 61 10.22 -13.17 -24.97
N SER A 62 11.34 -12.50 -25.19
CA SER A 62 12.24 -12.72 -26.32
C SER A 62 13.69 -12.73 -25.85
N LYS A 63 14.62 -13.08 -26.74
CA LYS A 63 16.06 -13.01 -26.44
C LYS A 63 16.52 -11.55 -26.33
N ASP A 64 16.00 -10.69 -27.22
CA ASP A 64 16.32 -9.27 -27.30
C ASP A 64 15.06 -8.41 -27.34
N TRP A 65 15.19 -7.11 -27.11
CA TRP A 65 14.06 -6.16 -27.22
C TRP A 65 13.64 -6.01 -28.69
N GLU A 66 12.56 -6.67 -29.07
CA GLU A 66 12.01 -6.64 -30.43
C GLU A 66 10.85 -5.65 -30.52
N ILE A 67 11.10 -4.42 -31.00
CA ILE A 67 10.08 -3.38 -31.11
C ILE A 67 9.60 -3.25 -32.56
N SER A 68 8.31 -3.54 -32.77
CA SER A 68 7.62 -3.33 -34.05
C SER A 68 6.64 -2.17 -33.96
N VAL A 69 6.58 -1.33 -34.99
CA VAL A 69 5.68 -0.16 -35.02
C VAL A 69 4.82 -0.18 -36.27
N ARG A 70 3.49 -0.16 -36.09
CA ARG A 70 2.50 -0.11 -37.18
C ARG A 70 1.55 1.08 -37.03
N LYS A 71 0.90 1.45 -38.13
CA LYS A 71 -0.16 2.48 -38.15
C LYS A 71 -1.52 1.80 -38.33
N THR A 72 -2.58 2.41 -37.81
CA THR A 72 -3.95 1.92 -37.97
C THR A 72 -4.92 3.08 -38.17
N ASP A 73 -6.01 2.83 -38.88
CA ASP A 73 -7.14 3.77 -39.02
C ASP A 73 -8.22 3.57 -37.94
N ARG A 74 -8.00 2.62 -37.03
CA ARG A 74 -8.87 2.36 -35.88
C ARG A 74 -8.46 3.19 -34.67
N ARG A 75 -9.39 3.37 -33.73
CA ARG A 75 -9.08 3.98 -32.44
C ARG A 75 -8.16 3.07 -31.61
N ILE A 76 -7.29 3.61 -30.75
CA ILE A 76 -6.42 2.75 -29.93
C ILE A 76 -7.19 1.88 -28.92
N GLU A 77 -8.36 2.30 -28.46
CA GLU A 77 -9.17 1.50 -27.55
C GLU A 77 -9.70 0.22 -28.21
N GLU A 78 -9.88 0.26 -29.53
CA GLU A 78 -10.25 -0.91 -30.34
C GLU A 78 -9.08 -1.91 -30.50
N TYR A 79 -7.87 -1.54 -30.10
CA TYR A 79 -6.70 -2.42 -30.09
C TYR A 79 -6.85 -3.56 -29.09
N LEU A 80 -7.45 -3.27 -27.93
CA LEU A 80 -7.78 -4.28 -26.93
C LEU A 80 -8.74 -5.29 -27.54
N ILE A 81 -9.94 -4.81 -27.89
CA ILE A 81 -11.00 -5.48 -28.62
C ILE A 81 -12.02 -4.41 -29.06
N LYS A 82 -12.60 -4.59 -30.25
CA LYS A 82 -13.90 -4.01 -30.61
C LYS A 82 -14.97 -5.10 -30.51
N LEU A 83 -15.89 -4.96 -29.55
CA LEU A 83 -17.06 -5.83 -29.40
C LEU A 83 -18.21 -5.31 -30.29
N PRO A 84 -19.01 -6.20 -30.89
CA PRO A 84 -20.20 -5.80 -31.61
C PRO A 84 -21.25 -5.30 -30.61
N CYS A 85 -21.50 -4.00 -30.60
CA CYS A 85 -22.44 -3.35 -29.70
C CYS A 85 -23.01 -2.09 -30.36
N ASN A 86 -24.18 -1.65 -29.90
CA ASN A 86 -24.84 -0.42 -30.35
C ASN A 86 -24.84 0.69 -29.29
N ASN A 87 -24.22 0.44 -28.12
CA ASN A 87 -24.12 1.43 -27.04
C ASN A 87 -22.71 2.05 -27.00
N ASP A 88 -22.42 2.94 -26.05
CA ASP A 88 -21.09 3.53 -25.89
C ASP A 88 -20.40 3.05 -24.58
N LYS A 89 -20.84 1.92 -24.01
CA LYS A 89 -20.40 1.46 -22.69
C LYS A 89 -18.98 0.89 -22.71
N ALA A 90 -18.21 1.21 -21.68
CA ALA A 90 -16.92 0.60 -21.39
C ALA A 90 -16.84 0.17 -19.92
N PHE A 91 -15.97 -0.79 -19.58
CA PHE A 91 -15.73 -1.11 -18.16
C PHE A 91 -15.17 0.09 -17.40
N PHE A 92 -14.23 0.78 -18.02
CA PHE A 92 -13.62 1.97 -17.44
C PHE A 92 -13.61 3.09 -18.45
N GLU A 93 -13.98 4.29 -17.98
CA GLU A 93 -13.71 5.53 -18.68
C GLU A 93 -12.59 6.27 -17.94
N ILE A 94 -11.48 6.45 -18.62
CA ILE A 94 -10.28 7.04 -18.03
C ILE A 94 -10.10 8.46 -18.58
N ASN A 95 -9.88 9.38 -17.65
CA ASN A 95 -9.50 10.76 -17.91
C ASN A 95 -8.33 11.11 -16.98
N GLY A 96 -7.20 11.52 -17.56
CA GLY A 96 -6.01 11.92 -16.81
C GLY A 96 -4.78 11.07 -17.10
N GLU A 97 -3.64 11.54 -16.63
CA GLU A 97 -2.34 10.92 -16.88
C GLU A 97 -1.97 9.85 -15.84
N PHE A 98 -1.12 8.91 -16.26
CA PHE A 98 -0.53 7.90 -15.39
C PHE A 98 -1.55 7.00 -14.67
N ASN A 99 -2.71 6.73 -15.27
CA ASN A 99 -3.66 5.78 -14.71
C ASN A 99 -3.14 4.34 -14.82
N ARG A 100 -3.59 3.47 -13.91
CA ARG A 100 -3.19 2.05 -13.89
C ARG A 100 -4.37 1.17 -13.51
N ILE A 101 -4.53 0.06 -14.23
CA ILE A 101 -5.44 -1.02 -13.88
C ILE A 101 -4.60 -2.29 -13.82
N GLU A 102 -4.59 -2.96 -12.67
CA GLU A 102 -3.73 -4.13 -12.48
C GLU A 102 -4.40 -5.26 -11.71
N ASN A 103 -4.01 -6.49 -12.01
CA ASN A 103 -4.43 -7.70 -11.29
C ASN A 103 -5.96 -7.91 -11.25
N VAL A 104 -6.65 -7.56 -12.34
CA VAL A 104 -8.10 -7.75 -12.50
C VAL A 104 -8.43 -8.59 -13.73
N ASN A 105 -9.64 -9.14 -13.76
CA ASN A 105 -10.22 -9.73 -14.97
C ASN A 105 -11.44 -8.94 -15.40
N LEU A 106 -11.55 -8.69 -16.70
CA LEU A 106 -12.69 -8.01 -17.31
C LEU A 106 -13.44 -9.03 -18.18
N VAL A 107 -14.63 -9.39 -17.74
CA VAL A 107 -15.36 -10.54 -18.29
C VAL A 107 -16.74 -10.09 -18.76
N THR A 108 -17.12 -10.40 -20.00
CA THR A 108 -18.49 -10.12 -20.43
C THR A 108 -19.48 -11.06 -19.75
N ARG A 109 -20.70 -10.59 -19.48
CA ARG A 109 -21.74 -11.34 -18.75
C ARG A 109 -21.96 -12.74 -19.31
N ASP A 110 -22.12 -12.86 -20.62
CA ASP A 110 -22.30 -14.12 -21.34
C ASP A 110 -21.12 -15.10 -21.19
N PHE A 111 -19.88 -14.59 -21.09
CA PHE A 111 -18.73 -15.42 -20.77
C PHE A 111 -18.75 -15.84 -19.31
N TYR A 112 -19.02 -14.92 -18.39
CA TYR A 112 -19.03 -15.20 -16.96
C TYR A 112 -20.10 -16.25 -16.61
N ASP A 113 -21.32 -16.11 -17.10
CA ASP A 113 -22.41 -17.03 -16.81
C ASP A 113 -22.11 -18.46 -17.31
N ALA A 114 -21.36 -18.60 -18.40
CA ALA A 114 -20.93 -19.89 -18.93
C ALA A 114 -19.80 -20.56 -18.11
N PHE A 115 -19.09 -19.82 -17.27
CA PHE A 115 -17.89 -20.29 -16.55
C PHE A 115 -17.84 -19.86 -15.08
N LYS A 116 -18.99 -19.51 -14.51
CA LYS A 116 -19.09 -18.88 -13.19
C LYS A 116 -18.34 -19.66 -12.12
N ASP A 117 -18.62 -20.95 -12.01
CA ASP A 117 -18.04 -21.80 -10.96
C ASP A 117 -16.50 -21.88 -11.08
N ILE A 118 -15.98 -21.93 -12.30
CA ILE A 118 -14.53 -21.97 -12.55
C ILE A 118 -13.89 -20.62 -12.19
N ILE A 119 -14.52 -19.51 -12.59
CA ILE A 119 -14.01 -18.17 -12.31
C ILE A 119 -14.04 -17.89 -10.80
N ASP A 120 -15.15 -18.19 -10.14
CA ASP A 120 -15.32 -17.93 -8.70
C ASP A 120 -14.40 -18.82 -7.86
N TYR A 121 -14.12 -20.06 -8.30
CA TYR A 121 -13.30 -21.01 -7.53
C TYR A 121 -11.78 -20.86 -7.77
N LEU A 122 -11.36 -20.61 -9.02
CA LEU A 122 -9.93 -20.62 -9.38
C LEU A 122 -9.31 -19.24 -9.48
N CYS A 123 -10.09 -18.17 -9.61
CA CYS A 123 -9.54 -16.87 -9.89
C CYS A 123 -9.12 -16.12 -8.62
N LYS A 124 -7.81 -15.86 -8.50
CA LYS A 124 -7.24 -15.07 -7.39
C LYS A 124 -7.29 -13.56 -7.63
N SER A 125 -7.81 -13.12 -8.77
CA SER A 125 -7.86 -11.72 -9.19
C SER A 125 -9.31 -11.22 -9.17
N THR A 126 -9.49 -9.95 -8.80
CA THR A 126 -10.81 -9.30 -8.81
C THR A 126 -11.42 -9.37 -10.21
N THR A 127 -12.63 -9.91 -10.31
CA THR A 127 -13.32 -10.07 -11.59
C THR A 127 -14.46 -9.08 -11.73
N PHE A 128 -14.38 -8.23 -12.76
CA PHE A 128 -15.44 -7.32 -13.16
C PHE A 128 -16.26 -7.96 -14.25
N VAL A 129 -17.58 -7.95 -14.09
CA VAL A 129 -18.52 -8.52 -15.06
C VAL A 129 -19.42 -7.43 -15.61
N MET A 130 -19.45 -7.26 -16.94
CA MET A 130 -20.28 -6.25 -17.60
C MET A 130 -21.14 -6.87 -18.70
N GLU A 131 -22.38 -6.42 -18.79
CA GLU A 131 -23.29 -6.80 -19.87
C GLU A 131 -22.99 -5.97 -21.14
N LYS A 132 -22.69 -6.67 -22.24
CA LYS A 132 -22.51 -6.11 -23.59
C LYS A 132 -21.67 -4.81 -23.64
N PRO A 133 -20.43 -4.81 -23.12
CA PRO A 133 -19.53 -3.68 -23.28
C PRO A 133 -19.12 -3.53 -24.75
N CYS A 134 -18.80 -2.31 -25.16
CA CYS A 134 -18.22 -2.03 -26.48
C CYS A 134 -16.71 -2.05 -26.47
N LEU A 135 -16.17 -1.55 -25.36
CA LEU A 135 -14.75 -1.40 -25.11
C LEU A 135 -14.46 -1.89 -23.70
N PHE A 136 -13.25 -2.39 -23.48
CA PHE A 136 -12.78 -2.64 -22.13
C PHE A 136 -12.37 -1.36 -21.43
N VAL A 137 -11.69 -0.47 -22.16
CA VAL A 137 -11.23 0.81 -21.62
C VAL A 137 -11.51 1.88 -22.65
N ARG A 138 -12.18 2.96 -22.23
CA ARG A 138 -12.34 4.20 -23.00
C ARG A 138 -11.35 5.23 -22.46
N LEU A 139 -10.53 5.80 -23.31
CA LEU A 139 -9.55 6.81 -22.91
C LEU A 139 -9.96 8.16 -23.49
N LYS A 140 -10.48 9.06 -22.63
CA LYS A 140 -10.92 10.40 -23.04
C LYS A 140 -9.73 11.35 -23.19
N ALA A 141 -8.84 11.35 -22.21
CA ALA A 141 -7.57 12.07 -22.25
C ALA A 141 -6.55 11.40 -21.32
N GLY A 142 -5.28 11.71 -21.54
CA GLY A 142 -4.14 11.19 -20.81
C GLY A 142 -3.72 9.77 -21.19
N SER A 143 -3.39 8.94 -20.20
CA SER A 143 -2.80 7.63 -20.41
C SER A 143 -3.19 6.61 -19.34
N VAL A 144 -3.22 5.32 -19.72
CA VAL A 144 -3.51 4.20 -18.83
C VAL A 144 -2.61 2.99 -19.12
N LYS A 145 -2.07 2.38 -18.07
CA LYS A 145 -1.33 1.12 -18.13
C LYS A 145 -2.19 -0.02 -17.60
N LEU A 146 -2.34 -1.09 -18.37
CA LEU A 146 -2.97 -2.33 -17.97
C LEU A 146 -1.88 -3.36 -17.67
N VAL A 147 -1.80 -3.82 -16.41
CA VAL A 147 -0.76 -4.75 -15.98
C VAL A 147 -1.37 -6.01 -15.41
N ASN A 148 -0.99 -7.17 -15.94
CA ASN A 148 -1.53 -8.46 -15.52
C ASN A 148 -3.07 -8.53 -15.59
N VAL A 149 -3.68 -7.94 -16.61
CA VAL A 149 -5.14 -7.89 -16.80
C VAL A 149 -5.63 -9.08 -17.62
N GLY A 150 -6.59 -9.83 -17.09
CA GLY A 150 -7.32 -10.85 -17.85
C GLY A 150 -8.50 -10.22 -18.60
N ILE A 151 -8.74 -10.65 -19.83
CA ILE A 151 -9.92 -10.26 -20.60
C ILE A 151 -10.58 -11.53 -21.13
N ALA A 152 -11.88 -11.69 -20.90
CA ALA A 152 -12.63 -12.84 -21.41
C ALA A 152 -13.99 -12.42 -21.95
N TYR A 153 -14.34 -12.89 -23.14
CA TYR A 153 -15.59 -12.50 -23.81
C TYR A 153 -16.02 -13.48 -24.90
N VAL A 154 -17.27 -13.36 -25.34
CA VAL A 154 -17.79 -14.09 -26.51
C VAL A 154 -17.89 -13.15 -27.71
N LYS A 155 -17.41 -13.58 -28.87
CA LYS A 155 -17.52 -12.83 -30.14
C LYS A 155 -17.83 -13.78 -31.28
N ASN A 156 -18.93 -13.51 -31.99
CA ASN A 156 -19.42 -14.33 -33.10
C ASN A 156 -19.52 -15.82 -32.69
N GLY A 157 -20.06 -16.10 -31.50
CA GLY A 157 -20.18 -17.45 -30.93
C GLY A 157 -18.87 -18.06 -30.41
N ARG A 158 -17.72 -17.41 -30.62
CA ARG A 158 -16.41 -17.91 -30.15
C ARG A 158 -16.06 -17.29 -28.80
N ARG A 159 -15.62 -18.14 -27.87
CA ARG A 159 -15.09 -17.75 -26.56
C ARG A 159 -13.63 -17.32 -26.73
N ILE A 160 -13.29 -16.14 -26.23
CA ILE A 160 -11.95 -15.58 -26.35
C ILE A 160 -11.47 -15.20 -24.95
N VAL A 161 -10.26 -15.65 -24.61
CA VAL A 161 -9.55 -15.27 -23.39
C VAL A 161 -8.21 -14.70 -23.80
N LYS A 162 -7.87 -13.52 -23.27
CA LYS A 162 -6.60 -12.84 -23.50
C LYS A 162 -6.02 -12.41 -22.17
N LYS A 163 -4.76 -12.75 -21.92
CA LYS A 163 -4.00 -12.19 -20.79
C LYS A 163 -3.09 -11.07 -21.28
N ILE A 164 -3.25 -9.90 -20.70
CA ILE A 164 -2.40 -8.74 -20.94
C ILE A 164 -1.34 -8.71 -19.85
N LYS A 165 -0.08 -8.90 -20.24
CA LYS A 165 1.05 -8.78 -19.32
C LYS A 165 1.31 -7.31 -19.00
N PHE A 166 1.44 -6.51 -20.06
CA PHE A 166 1.56 -5.06 -19.98
C PHE A 166 1.05 -4.44 -21.28
N LEU A 167 0.12 -3.49 -21.17
CA LEU A 167 -0.35 -2.64 -22.27
C LEU A 167 -0.42 -1.20 -21.78
N TRP A 168 0.12 -0.28 -22.56
CA TRP A 168 0.03 1.14 -22.30
C TRP A 168 -0.73 1.85 -23.43
N LEU A 169 -1.83 2.50 -23.08
CA LEU A 169 -2.64 3.31 -23.97
C LEU A 169 -2.41 4.79 -23.66
N ILE A 170 -2.14 5.59 -24.69
CA ILE A 170 -1.86 7.02 -24.60
C ILE A 170 -2.80 7.72 -25.59
N SER A 171 -3.63 8.65 -25.11
CA SER A 171 -4.69 9.28 -25.92
C SER A 171 -4.17 10.19 -27.04
N THR A 172 -2.93 10.65 -26.93
CA THR A 172 -2.29 11.57 -27.89
C THR A 172 -1.24 10.88 -28.77
N SER A 173 -1.09 11.38 -29.99
CA SER A 173 -0.03 10.99 -30.92
C SER A 173 0.90 12.17 -31.24
N ALA A 174 0.83 13.26 -30.48
CA ALA A 174 1.61 14.46 -30.69
C ALA A 174 3.07 14.21 -30.26
N LYS A 175 4.03 14.57 -31.12
CA LYS A 175 5.45 14.19 -30.99
C LYS A 175 6.08 14.59 -29.65
N GLU A 176 5.63 15.70 -29.06
CA GLU A 176 6.12 16.27 -27.81
C GLU A 176 5.88 15.39 -26.57
N TYR A 177 4.94 14.44 -26.65
CA TYR A 177 4.68 13.47 -25.56
C TYR A 177 5.59 12.24 -25.63
N PHE A 178 6.44 12.13 -26.66
CA PHE A 178 7.23 10.93 -26.93
C PHE A 178 8.72 11.27 -27.10
N THR A 179 9.22 12.10 -26.20
CA THR A 179 10.65 12.39 -26.09
C THR A 179 11.36 11.36 -25.21
N LYS A 180 12.68 11.31 -25.30
CA LYS A 180 13.51 10.45 -24.45
C LYS A 180 13.32 10.79 -22.96
N GLU A 181 13.19 12.07 -22.63
CA GLU A 181 12.99 12.57 -21.28
C GLU A 181 11.65 12.09 -20.71
N MET A 182 10.58 12.16 -21.50
CA MET A 182 9.27 11.61 -21.11
C MET A 182 9.33 10.10 -20.89
N ALA A 183 10.06 9.37 -21.75
CA ALA A 183 10.25 7.93 -21.58
C ALA A 183 10.94 7.59 -20.25
N ILE A 184 11.97 8.34 -19.90
CA ILE A 184 12.70 8.22 -18.62
C ILE A 184 11.77 8.49 -17.44
N GLN A 185 11.04 9.61 -17.46
CA GLN A 185 10.08 9.96 -16.39
C GLN A 185 9.02 8.87 -16.19
N HIS A 186 8.48 8.32 -17.29
CA HIS A 186 7.51 7.23 -17.21
C HIS A 186 8.11 5.94 -16.66
N ALA A 187 9.39 5.66 -16.91
CA ALA A 187 10.11 4.51 -16.38
C ALA A 187 10.36 4.66 -14.87
N GLU A 188 10.83 5.83 -14.43
CA GLU A 188 11.05 6.13 -13.01
C GLU A 188 9.77 6.02 -12.19
N LEU A 189 8.67 6.61 -12.70
CA LEU A 189 7.37 6.50 -12.05
C LEU A 189 6.89 5.05 -11.96
N GLU A 190 7.17 4.24 -12.98
CA GLU A 190 6.78 2.84 -13.00
C GLU A 190 7.55 2.02 -11.97
N VAL A 191 8.86 2.24 -11.86
CA VAL A 191 9.71 1.59 -10.85
C VAL A 191 9.31 2.04 -9.45
N ARG A 192 9.16 3.35 -9.23
CA ARG A 192 8.73 3.91 -7.93
C ARG A 192 7.41 3.32 -7.48
N ARG A 193 6.38 3.33 -8.34
CA ARG A 193 5.06 2.76 -8.00
C ARG A 193 5.13 1.28 -7.66
N TYR A 194 5.97 0.53 -8.36
CA TYR A 194 6.14 -0.88 -8.06
C TYR A 194 6.85 -1.07 -6.71
N LEU A 195 7.91 -0.32 -6.44
CA LEU A 195 8.56 -0.31 -5.13
C LEU A 195 7.59 0.10 -4.01
N ASP A 196 6.78 1.14 -4.21
CA ASP A 196 5.73 1.55 -3.28
C ASP A 196 4.69 0.43 -3.05
N SER A 197 4.45 -0.42 -4.06
CA SER A 197 3.60 -1.61 -3.92
C SER A 197 4.28 -2.77 -3.19
N LEU A 198 5.62 -2.81 -3.20
CA LEU A 198 6.45 -3.78 -2.48
C LEU A 198 6.72 -3.38 -1.02
N ILE A 199 6.64 -2.09 -0.68
CA ILE A 199 6.66 -1.64 0.72
C ILE A 199 5.58 -2.44 1.43
N PRO A 200 5.94 -3.23 2.47
CA PRO A 200 5.15 -4.37 2.92
C PRO A 200 3.74 -3.94 3.30
N ARG A 201 2.79 -4.22 2.40
CA ARG A 201 1.43 -4.50 2.81
C ARG A 201 1.53 -5.81 3.58
N ILE A 202 1.72 -5.73 4.89
CA ILE A 202 1.59 -6.89 5.78
C ILE A 202 0.35 -7.64 5.29
N PRO A 203 0.48 -8.91 4.83
CA PRO A 203 -0.65 -9.61 4.23
C PRO A 203 -1.85 -9.50 5.15
N ILE A 204 -3.05 -9.23 4.62
CA ILE A 204 -4.26 -9.09 5.45
C ILE A 204 -4.42 -10.29 6.38
N THR A 205 -4.11 -11.49 5.88
CA THR A 205 -4.11 -12.72 6.67
C THR A 205 -3.10 -12.71 7.82
N ALA A 206 -1.91 -12.13 7.62
CA ALA A 206 -0.91 -11.95 8.66
C ALA A 206 -1.36 -10.89 9.68
N LEU A 207 -2.01 -9.79 9.26
CA LEU A 207 -2.60 -8.82 10.18
C LEU A 207 -3.74 -9.44 11.01
N VAL A 208 -4.59 -10.25 10.40
CA VAL A 208 -5.67 -10.97 11.09
C VAL A 208 -5.09 -11.98 12.08
N SER A 209 -4.07 -12.75 11.67
CA SER A 209 -3.39 -13.72 12.56
C SER A 209 -2.72 -13.00 13.74
N ALA A 210 -1.99 -11.92 13.48
CA ALA A 210 -1.35 -11.13 14.52
C ALA A 210 -2.37 -10.49 15.46
N LEU A 211 -3.52 -10.01 14.95
CA LEU A 211 -4.62 -9.51 15.78
C LEU A 211 -5.18 -10.60 16.70
N GLN A 212 -5.40 -11.80 16.18
CA GLN A 212 -5.89 -12.93 16.98
C GLN A 212 -4.88 -13.36 18.05
N GLU A 213 -3.59 -13.39 17.71
CA GLU A 213 -2.53 -13.70 18.65
C GLU A 213 -2.41 -12.62 19.73
N PHE A 214 -2.46 -11.34 19.34
CA PHE A 214 -2.42 -10.22 20.26
C PHE A 214 -3.61 -10.22 21.22
N GLU A 215 -4.84 -10.45 20.72
CA GLU A 215 -6.04 -10.56 21.56
C GLU A 215 -5.90 -11.71 22.56
N LYS A 216 -5.39 -12.88 22.14
CA LYS A 216 -5.11 -13.99 23.06
C LYS A 216 -4.08 -13.60 24.12
N LEU A 217 -3.00 -12.93 23.71
CA LEU A 217 -1.91 -12.54 24.58
C LEU A 217 -2.38 -11.57 25.67
N ILE A 218 -3.08 -10.48 25.32
CA ILE A 218 -3.46 -9.45 26.29
C ILE A 218 -4.42 -9.95 27.38
N TYR A 219 -5.22 -10.99 27.09
CA TYR A 219 -6.16 -11.60 28.05
C TYR A 219 -5.59 -12.78 28.84
N LYS A 220 -4.48 -13.38 28.41
CA LYS A 220 -3.83 -14.48 29.15
C LYS A 220 -3.41 -14.01 30.55
N GLU A 221 -3.68 -14.79 31.60
CA GLU A 221 -3.54 -14.34 32.99
C GLU A 221 -2.11 -13.98 33.39
N ASP A 222 -1.13 -14.74 32.89
CA ASP A 222 0.30 -14.64 33.20
C ASP A 222 1.07 -13.68 32.29
N THR A 223 0.39 -12.96 31.39
CA THR A 223 1.06 -12.01 30.49
C THR A 223 1.59 -10.80 31.24
N ASP A 224 2.90 -10.61 31.10
CA ASP A 224 3.65 -9.49 31.66
C ASP A 224 4.11 -8.49 30.57
N GLU A 225 4.87 -7.48 30.98
CA GLU A 225 5.44 -6.48 30.08
C GLU A 225 6.46 -7.07 29.10
N SER A 226 7.23 -8.08 29.52
CA SER A 226 8.25 -8.72 28.66
C SER A 226 7.61 -9.48 27.51
N ASP A 227 6.50 -10.17 27.76
CA ASP A 227 5.71 -10.83 26.73
C ASP A 227 5.16 -9.81 25.71
N MET A 228 4.65 -8.68 26.20
CA MET A 228 4.16 -7.61 25.33
C MET A 228 5.28 -6.96 24.51
N GLN A 229 6.45 -6.73 25.13
CA GLN A 229 7.64 -6.21 24.44
C GLN A 229 8.03 -7.13 23.28
N LYS A 230 8.18 -8.44 23.53
CA LYS A 230 8.56 -9.42 22.49
C LYS A 230 7.56 -9.42 21.34
N PHE A 231 6.27 -9.37 21.65
CA PHE A 231 5.23 -9.35 20.62
C PHE A 231 5.29 -8.06 19.78
N LEU A 232 5.43 -6.90 20.43
CA LEU A 232 5.43 -5.60 19.75
C LEU A 232 6.74 -5.32 19.00
N GLU A 233 7.85 -5.95 19.39
CA GLU A 233 9.08 -5.99 18.59
C GLU A 233 8.88 -6.72 17.26
N ALA A 234 8.14 -7.84 17.27
CA ALA A 234 7.79 -8.58 16.06
C ALA A 234 6.67 -7.90 15.24
N HIS A 235 5.81 -7.12 15.90
CA HIS A 235 4.60 -6.54 15.32
C HIS A 235 4.45 -5.03 15.64
N PRO A 236 5.42 -4.17 15.30
CA PRO A 236 5.41 -2.77 15.70
C PRO A 236 4.29 -1.93 15.08
N PHE A 237 3.60 -2.45 14.05
CA PHE A 237 2.43 -1.83 13.43
C PHE A 237 1.23 -1.69 14.39
N PHE A 238 1.21 -2.41 15.52
CA PHE A 238 0.23 -2.18 16.59
C PHE A 238 0.45 -0.84 17.31
N LEU A 239 1.69 -0.38 17.41
CA LEU A 239 2.03 0.91 18.04
C LEU A 239 1.71 2.08 17.11
N LEU A 240 2.15 1.97 15.85
CA LEU A 240 1.87 2.96 14.81
C LEU A 240 1.81 2.30 13.42
N MET A 241 0.67 2.38 12.74
CA MET A 241 0.59 1.97 11.35
C MET A 241 1.30 3.00 10.45
N GLY A 242 2.24 2.54 9.62
CA GLY A 242 2.96 3.41 8.67
C GLY A 242 4.18 4.13 9.24
N TYR A 243 4.85 3.55 10.24
CA TYR A 243 6.16 4.02 10.69
C TYR A 243 7.20 3.99 9.55
N GLU A 244 8.19 4.88 9.60
CA GLU A 244 9.39 4.86 8.76
C GLU A 244 10.43 3.89 9.34
N SER A 245 10.70 4.00 10.64
CA SER A 245 11.57 3.09 11.37
C SER A 245 11.12 2.92 12.82
N VAL A 246 11.49 1.78 13.43
CA VAL A 246 11.23 1.47 14.83
C VAL A 246 12.52 0.93 15.42
N GLU A 247 12.97 1.51 16.53
CA GLU A 247 14.12 1.04 17.29
C GLU A 247 13.62 0.52 18.65
N PRO A 248 13.73 -0.79 18.94
CA PRO A 248 13.35 -1.36 20.23
C PRO A 248 14.44 -1.15 21.28
N LYS A 249 14.01 -0.87 22.51
CA LYS A 249 14.83 -0.70 23.70
C LYS A 249 16.06 0.21 23.47
N PRO A 250 15.91 1.41 22.85
CA PRO A 250 17.03 2.28 22.56
C PRO A 250 17.59 2.91 23.84
N LYS A 251 18.90 3.17 23.86
CA LYS A 251 19.54 3.94 24.93
C LYS A 251 19.52 5.43 24.61
N LEU A 252 18.86 6.22 25.45
CA LEU A 252 18.93 7.69 25.42
C LEU A 252 20.11 8.20 26.26
N SER A 253 20.31 7.57 27.44
CA SER A 253 21.47 7.75 28.33
C SER A 253 21.80 6.40 28.99
N GLU A 254 22.73 6.38 29.96
CA GLU A 254 23.03 5.16 30.74
C GLU A 254 21.80 4.64 31.51
N ASP A 255 21.00 5.54 32.06
CA ASP A 255 19.85 5.19 32.92
C ASP A 255 18.49 5.29 32.21
N LEU A 256 18.44 5.89 31.01
CA LEU A 256 17.19 6.14 30.29
C LEU A 256 17.10 5.27 29.04
N LYS A 257 16.20 4.28 29.12
CA LYS A 257 15.98 3.29 28.08
C LYS A 257 14.48 3.08 27.86
N PRO A 258 13.82 3.90 27.01
CA PRO A 258 12.43 3.66 26.65
C PRO A 258 12.28 2.32 25.91
N ASP A 259 11.04 1.87 25.77
CA ASP A 259 10.73 0.58 25.12
C ASP A 259 10.85 0.64 23.61
N PHE A 260 10.42 1.74 23.00
CA PHE A 260 10.62 1.98 21.57
C PHE A 260 10.87 3.46 21.28
N ILE A 261 11.58 3.71 20.18
CA ILE A 261 11.54 4.99 19.46
C ILE A 261 11.05 4.70 18.05
N ILE A 262 9.98 5.37 17.64
CA ILE A 262 9.36 5.21 16.32
C ILE A 262 9.53 6.51 15.54
N LYS A 263 10.07 6.44 14.32
CA LYS A 263 10.12 7.56 13.39
C LYS A 263 8.93 7.48 12.43
N THR A 264 8.21 8.58 12.24
CA THR A 264 7.13 8.68 11.24
C THR A 264 7.66 9.24 9.92
N PRO A 265 7.04 8.95 8.77
CA PRO A 265 7.42 9.55 7.48
C PRO A 265 7.29 11.09 7.45
N ALA A 266 6.54 11.68 8.38
CA ALA A 266 6.44 13.14 8.56
C ALA A 266 7.62 13.74 9.37
N GLY A 267 8.58 12.89 9.77
CA GLY A 267 9.75 13.24 10.57
C GLY A 267 9.42 13.48 12.05
N GLU A 268 8.37 12.85 12.57
CA GLU A 268 8.04 12.87 14.00
C GLU A 268 8.69 11.67 14.70
N TYR A 269 8.97 11.82 16.00
CA TYR A 269 9.51 10.75 16.83
C TYR A 269 8.54 10.45 17.96
N ILE A 270 8.10 9.19 18.05
CA ILE A 270 7.23 8.71 19.13
C ILE A 270 8.06 7.86 20.08
N ILE A 271 8.12 8.29 21.34
CA ILE A 271 8.78 7.59 22.44
C ILE A 271 7.73 6.72 23.11
N VAL A 272 7.93 5.41 23.10
CA VAL A 272 6.96 4.46 23.65
C VAL A 272 7.45 3.94 24.98
N GLU A 273 6.55 3.94 25.96
CA GLU A 273 6.70 3.20 27.21
C GLU A 273 5.54 2.20 27.31
N LEU A 274 5.87 0.95 27.62
CA LEU A 274 4.97 -0.15 27.82
C LEU A 274 4.90 -0.49 29.29
N GLU A 275 3.70 -0.89 29.70
CA GLU A 275 3.46 -1.42 31.02
C GLU A 275 2.64 -2.70 30.91
N SER A 276 2.55 -3.49 31.97
CA SER A 276 1.75 -4.72 31.93
C SER A 276 0.27 -4.44 31.59
N PRO A 277 -0.39 -5.27 30.76
CA PRO A 277 -1.83 -5.20 30.51
C PRO A 277 -2.67 -5.45 31.77
N LYS A 278 -2.07 -5.98 32.85
CA LYS A 278 -2.75 -6.25 34.12
C LYS A 278 -2.67 -5.09 35.12
N LYS A 279 -1.89 -4.04 34.83
CA LYS A 279 -1.77 -2.87 35.72
C LYS A 279 -3.07 -2.07 35.76
N LYS A 280 -3.46 -1.66 36.98
CA LYS A 280 -4.60 -0.76 37.21
C LYS A 280 -4.20 0.68 36.92
N LEU A 281 -5.13 1.45 36.35
CA LEU A 281 -4.94 2.87 36.03
C LEU A 281 -5.43 3.79 37.15
N PHE A 282 -6.53 3.44 37.82
CA PHE A 282 -7.13 4.24 38.88
C PHE A 282 -7.34 3.42 40.16
N THR A 283 -7.42 4.12 41.28
CA THR A 283 -7.80 3.54 42.57
C THR A 283 -9.28 3.85 42.84
N SER A 284 -9.97 2.92 43.50
CA SER A 284 -11.35 3.13 43.95
C SER A 284 -11.43 4.30 44.93
N GLY A 285 -12.34 5.24 44.69
CA GLY A 285 -12.56 6.38 45.57
C GLY A 285 -13.12 7.61 44.87
N LYS A 286 -13.43 8.64 45.66
CA LYS A 286 -13.90 9.93 45.15
C LYS A 286 -12.87 10.51 44.19
N PHE A 287 -13.32 10.94 43.02
CA PHE A 287 -12.49 11.48 41.92
C PHE A 287 -11.52 10.50 41.24
N MET A 288 -11.58 9.20 41.55
CA MET A 288 -10.77 8.15 40.89
C MET A 288 -9.29 8.54 40.74
N PRO A 289 -8.55 8.67 41.86
CA PRO A 289 -7.15 9.06 41.79
C PRO A 289 -6.33 8.05 40.99
N GLU A 290 -5.29 8.54 40.30
CA GLU A 290 -4.38 7.69 39.55
C GLU A 290 -3.74 6.63 40.46
N HIS A 291 -3.78 5.38 40.01
CA HIS A 291 -3.10 4.28 40.68
C HIS A 291 -1.59 4.48 40.60
N LYS A 292 -0.84 3.94 41.57
CA LYS A 292 0.63 4.08 41.64
C LYS A 292 1.31 3.69 40.31
N HIS A 293 0.90 2.57 39.72
CA HIS A 293 1.42 2.12 38.42
C HIS A 293 1.31 3.16 37.30
N LEU A 294 0.17 3.85 37.21
CA LEU A 294 -0.02 4.90 36.20
C LEU A 294 0.88 6.10 36.48
N LYS A 295 1.02 6.49 37.76
CA LYS A 295 1.90 7.61 38.16
C LYS A 295 3.36 7.32 37.84
N ASP A 296 3.83 6.11 38.16
CA ASP A 296 5.21 5.69 37.94
C ASP A 296 5.51 5.69 36.42
N ALA A 297 4.62 5.11 35.61
CA ALA A 297 4.77 5.07 34.15
C ALA A 297 4.73 6.47 33.50
N LYS A 298 3.85 7.36 33.99
CA LYS A 298 3.83 8.77 33.56
C LYS A 298 5.14 9.48 33.88
N ALA A 299 5.70 9.26 35.07
CA ALA A 299 6.99 9.83 35.45
C ALA A 299 8.13 9.34 34.54
N GLN A 300 8.11 8.06 34.14
CA GLN A 300 9.08 7.50 33.20
C GLN A 300 9.00 8.18 31.82
N ILE A 301 7.81 8.24 31.21
CA ILE A 301 7.66 8.83 29.88
C ILE A 301 7.95 10.34 29.89
N GLU A 302 7.55 11.06 30.93
CA GLU A 302 7.90 12.48 31.13
C GLU A 302 9.41 12.67 31.29
N GLY A 303 10.08 11.75 32.00
CA GLY A 303 11.53 11.71 32.13
C GLY A 303 12.23 11.59 30.77
N TYR A 304 11.79 10.68 29.90
CA TYR A 304 12.33 10.53 28.55
C TYR A 304 12.12 11.78 27.71
N LEU A 305 10.90 12.32 27.69
CA LEU A 305 10.58 13.51 26.89
C LEU A 305 11.37 14.73 27.37
N ASN A 306 11.51 14.92 28.68
CA ASN A 306 12.31 16.01 29.24
C ASN A 306 13.80 15.83 28.90
N TYR A 307 14.33 14.60 29.01
CA TYR A 307 15.71 14.31 28.62
C TYR A 307 15.95 14.65 27.14
N ILE A 308 15.08 14.18 26.25
CA ILE A 308 15.23 14.43 24.81
C ILE A 308 15.18 15.93 24.50
N LYS A 309 14.23 16.65 25.10
CA LYS A 309 14.10 18.10 24.90
C LYS A 309 15.37 18.86 25.32
N ASN A 310 15.98 18.45 26.43
CA ASN A 310 17.18 19.11 26.97
C ASN A 310 18.49 18.65 26.30
N ASN A 311 18.48 17.52 25.56
CA ASN A 311 19.68 16.93 24.95
C ASN A 311 19.54 16.75 23.42
N ILE A 312 18.64 17.50 22.79
CA ILE A 312 18.27 17.33 21.38
C ILE A 312 19.47 17.43 20.43
N GLU A 313 20.40 18.34 20.70
CA GLU A 313 21.59 18.55 19.86
C GLU A 313 22.53 17.34 19.86
N HIS A 314 22.71 16.71 21.03
CA HIS A 314 23.47 15.48 21.15
C HIS A 314 22.75 14.32 20.48
N LEU A 315 21.44 14.19 20.69
CA LEU A 315 20.65 13.10 20.12
C LEU A 315 20.55 13.16 18.59
N ARG A 316 20.73 14.34 17.97
CA ARG A 316 20.76 14.48 16.51
C ARG A 316 21.88 13.71 15.83
N TRP A 317 22.96 13.36 16.52
CA TRP A 317 23.98 12.47 15.95
C TRP A 317 23.42 11.09 15.62
N LYS A 318 22.51 10.58 16.45
CA LYS A 318 21.83 9.29 16.25
C LYS A 318 20.50 9.44 15.50
N TYR A 319 19.82 10.57 15.68
CA TYR A 319 18.52 10.89 15.10
C TYR A 319 18.55 12.25 14.38
N PRO A 320 19.16 12.34 13.18
CA PRO A 320 19.51 13.62 12.52
C PRO A 320 18.35 14.61 12.34
N ASP A 321 17.15 14.09 12.09
CA ASP A 321 15.96 14.92 11.82
C ASP A 321 15.16 15.27 13.08
N MET A 322 15.63 14.86 14.27
CA MET A 322 14.87 15.03 15.51
C MET A 322 14.76 16.51 15.90
N LYS A 323 13.53 16.96 16.10
CA LYS A 323 13.19 18.29 16.58
C LYS A 323 12.31 18.16 17.81
N ALA A 324 12.60 18.92 18.87
CA ALA A 324 11.92 18.80 20.16
C ALA A 324 10.39 18.96 20.05
N GLU A 325 9.93 19.84 19.16
CA GLU A 325 8.52 20.08 18.87
C GLU A 325 7.81 18.95 18.10
N LYS A 326 8.58 18.00 17.55
CA LYS A 326 8.11 16.81 16.83
C LYS A 326 8.33 15.51 17.61
N VAL A 327 8.63 15.62 18.90
CA VAL A 327 8.76 14.45 19.78
C VAL A 327 7.49 14.32 20.62
N HIS A 328 6.86 13.15 20.54
CA HIS A 328 5.66 12.81 21.29
C HIS A 328 5.88 11.52 22.07
N GLY A 329 5.12 11.31 23.14
CA GLY A 329 5.11 10.06 23.89
C GLY A 329 3.86 9.22 23.63
N LEU A 330 4.00 7.91 23.72
CA LEU A 330 2.91 6.96 23.79
C LEU A 330 3.13 6.02 24.98
N LEU A 331 2.28 6.13 26.00
CA LEU A 331 2.25 5.18 27.12
C LEU A 331 1.18 4.11 26.85
N VAL A 332 1.56 2.84 26.88
CA VAL A 332 0.62 1.71 26.71
C VAL A 332 0.50 0.93 28.02
N ILE A 333 -0.66 0.99 28.67
CA ILE A 333 -0.86 0.39 30.00
C ILE A 333 -2.29 -0.16 30.17
N GLY A 334 -2.39 -1.34 30.79
CA GLY A 334 -3.67 -1.89 31.21
C GLY A 334 -4.64 -2.27 30.08
N LEU A 335 -5.89 -2.54 30.46
CA LEU A 335 -6.99 -2.90 29.56
C LEU A 335 -8.20 -2.01 29.84
N SER A 336 -8.79 -1.41 28.79
CA SER A 336 -10.00 -0.60 28.92
C SER A 336 -11.20 -1.42 29.34
N ASN A 337 -11.20 -2.73 29.03
CA ASN A 337 -12.19 -3.69 29.54
C ASN A 337 -12.16 -3.89 31.05
N ASN A 338 -11.05 -3.56 31.73
CA ASN A 338 -10.97 -3.60 33.18
C ASN A 338 -11.37 -2.26 33.84
N LEU A 339 -11.67 -1.24 33.04
CA LEU A 339 -12.11 0.07 33.51
C LEU A 339 -13.64 0.13 33.53
N THR A 340 -14.18 0.67 34.62
CA THR A 340 -15.58 1.12 34.71
C THR A 340 -15.85 2.25 33.69
N PRO A 341 -17.12 2.51 33.33
CA PRO A 341 -17.47 3.64 32.46
C PRO A 341 -16.90 4.97 32.95
N GLU A 342 -16.95 5.22 34.26
CA GLU A 342 -16.43 6.43 34.90
C GLU A 342 -14.90 6.51 34.78
N GLU A 343 -14.18 5.41 34.98
CA GLU A 343 -12.73 5.35 34.81
C GLU A 343 -12.31 5.57 33.35
N ARG A 344 -13.10 5.08 32.38
CA ARG A 344 -12.86 5.35 30.94
C ARG A 344 -13.01 6.83 30.63
N ASP A 345 -14.04 7.48 31.15
CA ASP A 345 -14.23 8.91 30.96
C ASP A 345 -13.14 9.73 31.67
N ARG A 346 -12.68 9.26 32.84
CA ARG A 346 -11.52 9.86 33.51
C ARG A 346 -10.24 9.72 32.69
N LEU A 347 -10.00 8.57 32.04
CA LEU A 347 -8.86 8.38 31.15
C LEU A 347 -8.92 9.30 29.92
N LYS A 348 -10.10 9.48 29.32
CA LYS A 348 -10.29 10.45 28.23
C LYS A 348 -9.98 11.87 28.68
N GLN A 349 -10.47 12.26 29.85
CA GLN A 349 -10.19 13.57 30.42
C GLN A 349 -8.69 13.75 30.66
N LEU A 350 -8.03 12.76 31.25
CA LEU A 350 -6.59 12.78 31.48
C LEU A 350 -5.84 12.95 30.15
N ASN A 351 -6.17 12.18 29.12
CA ASN A 351 -5.56 12.33 27.80
C ASN A 351 -5.78 13.71 27.16
N ALA A 352 -6.90 14.37 27.42
CA ALA A 352 -7.15 15.74 26.95
C ALA A 352 -6.32 16.79 27.71
N GLU A 353 -5.93 16.50 28.96
CA GLU A 353 -5.06 17.35 29.78
C GLU A 353 -3.58 17.21 29.41
N LEU A 354 -3.19 16.06 28.84
CA LEU A 354 -1.82 15.79 28.39
C LEU A 354 -1.50 16.52 27.08
N LYS A 355 -0.28 17.08 27.00
CA LYS A 355 0.16 17.87 25.83
C LYS A 355 1.08 17.13 24.88
N ASN A 356 2.04 16.39 25.44
CA ASN A 356 3.18 15.86 24.68
C ASN A 356 3.17 14.34 24.59
N TYR A 357 2.22 13.67 25.24
CA TYR A 357 2.05 12.23 25.14
C TYR A 357 0.59 11.84 25.33
N GLU A 358 0.26 10.63 24.92
CA GLU A 358 -1.05 10.02 25.16
C GLU A 358 -0.90 8.69 25.88
N ILE A 359 -1.96 8.28 26.57
CA ILE A 359 -2.08 7.01 27.27
C ILE A 359 -3.09 6.16 26.52
N ARG A 360 -2.70 4.95 26.16
CA ARG A 360 -3.56 3.96 25.51
C ARG A 360 -3.56 2.65 26.29
N THR A 361 -4.63 1.89 26.15
CA THR A 361 -4.69 0.51 26.66
C THR A 361 -4.39 -0.49 25.55
N TYR A 362 -4.00 -1.72 25.90
CA TYR A 362 -3.64 -2.71 24.87
C TYR A 362 -4.82 -3.09 23.96
N ASP A 363 -6.01 -3.22 24.53
CA ASP A 363 -7.24 -3.46 23.77
C ASP A 363 -7.63 -2.27 22.86
N GLU A 364 -7.17 -1.05 23.13
CA GLU A 364 -7.29 0.06 22.17
C GLU A 364 -6.40 -0.12 20.94
N LEU A 365 -5.18 -0.63 21.11
CA LEU A 365 -4.31 -0.96 19.98
C LEU A 365 -4.95 -2.03 19.10
N ALA A 366 -5.52 -3.08 19.72
CA ALA A 366 -6.27 -4.12 19.03
C ALA A 366 -7.47 -3.55 18.25
N ARG A 367 -8.30 -2.71 18.91
CA ARG A 367 -9.47 -2.07 18.28
C ARG A 367 -9.11 -1.24 17.07
N ARG A 368 -7.99 -0.50 17.10
CA ARG A 368 -7.54 0.32 15.96
C ARG A 368 -7.17 -0.54 14.76
N LEU A 369 -6.43 -1.63 14.97
CA LEU A 369 -6.11 -2.57 13.90
C LEU A 369 -7.36 -3.27 13.37
N LYS A 370 -8.29 -3.62 14.27
CA LYS A 370 -9.58 -4.21 13.90
C LYS A 370 -10.39 -3.27 13.01
N GLN A 371 -10.55 -2.00 13.41
CA GLN A 371 -11.24 -0.98 12.62
C GLN A 371 -10.57 -0.77 11.25
N PHE A 372 -9.25 -0.78 11.20
CA PHE A 372 -8.51 -0.67 9.95
C PHE A 372 -8.84 -1.83 9.00
N LEU A 373 -8.85 -3.07 9.50
CA LEU A 373 -9.20 -4.26 8.73
C LEU A 373 -10.67 -4.26 8.29
N GLU A 374 -11.60 -3.81 9.13
CA GLU A 374 -13.01 -3.62 8.76
C GLU A 374 -13.17 -2.61 7.62
N ASN A 375 -12.42 -1.49 7.67
CA ASN A 375 -12.42 -0.48 6.62
C ASN A 375 -11.85 -1.01 5.29
N LEU A 376 -11.01 -2.04 5.32
CA LEU A 376 -10.53 -2.76 4.14
C LEU A 376 -11.54 -3.79 3.59
N GLY A 377 -12.74 -3.89 4.20
CA GLY A 377 -13.77 -4.84 3.80
C GLY A 377 -13.53 -6.27 4.31
N VAL A 378 -12.60 -6.45 5.25
CA VAL A 378 -12.33 -7.75 5.88
C VAL A 378 -13.40 -8.00 6.93
N LYS A 379 -14.30 -8.96 6.68
CA LYS A 379 -15.30 -9.38 7.65
C LYS A 379 -14.71 -10.47 8.55
N TYR A 380 -14.75 -10.25 9.86
CA TYR A 380 -14.41 -11.27 10.85
C TYR A 380 -15.57 -12.25 10.99
N GLY A 381 -15.39 -13.48 10.50
CA GLY A 381 -16.22 -14.59 10.93
C GLY A 381 -15.77 -15.05 12.31
N SER A 382 -16.71 -15.20 13.24
CA SER A 382 -16.50 -15.97 14.48
C SER A 382 -16.21 -17.42 14.07
N PHE A 383 -14.96 -17.75 13.78
CA PHE A 383 -14.53 -19.14 13.64
C PHE A 383 -14.32 -19.67 15.05
N GLY A 384 -15.35 -20.35 15.55
CA GLY A 384 -15.23 -21.27 16.68
C GLY A 384 -14.46 -22.52 16.30
#